data_AF-A0A7W0WZD1-F1
#
_entry.id   AF-A0A7W0WZD1-F1
#
_cell.length_a   1.000
_cell.length_b   1.000
_cell.length_c   1.000
_cell.angle_alpha   90.00
_cell.angle_beta   90.00
_cell.angle_gamma   90.00
#
_symmetry.space_group_name_H-M   'P 1'
#
loop_
_entity.id
_entity.type
_entity.pdbx_description
1 polymer ?
#
loop_
_entity_poly.entity_id
_entity_poly.type
_entity_poly.pdbx_seq_one_letter_code
_entity_poly.pdbx_strand_id
1 'polypeptide(L)'
;MRNLIVCLLIGCGGSTPPPQTPPPSNALPTGQQPPTQTTATGLTQDVCAQKKNDFGPVELREDQVALRRGTGVQRLSDLASTREAPIEVCNPAGQREWLTAVTCAGGEKPTGAQRSGSVGPGGTCGSIVDLYMVGCPEKQYEVFMDMYMCPPGKGF
;
A
#
# COMPACT_ATOMS: atom_id res chain seq x y z
N MET A 1 -9.65 32.35 -45.47
CA MET A 1 -9.34 33.23 -44.33
C MET A 1 -8.24 32.56 -43.53
N ARG A 2 -7.09 33.24 -43.40
CA ARG A 2 -5.85 32.74 -42.79
C ARG A 2 -5.98 32.79 -41.27
N ASN A 3 -5.79 31.67 -40.57
CA ASN A 3 -5.64 31.67 -39.12
C ASN A 3 -4.19 31.48 -38.71
N LEU A 4 -3.80 32.37 -37.81
CA LEU A 4 -2.46 32.73 -37.37
C LEU A 4 -1.92 31.67 -36.40
N ILE A 5 -0.72 31.15 -36.68
CA ILE A 5 0.04 30.31 -35.75
C ILE A 5 0.80 31.24 -34.80
N VAL A 6 0.50 31.16 -33.50
CA VAL A 6 1.21 31.88 -32.44
C VAL A 6 2.19 30.90 -31.79
N CYS A 7 3.48 31.09 -32.04
CA CYS A 7 4.57 30.40 -31.35
C CYS A 7 4.81 31.09 -30.00
N LEU A 8 4.50 30.41 -28.90
CA LEU A 8 4.94 30.81 -27.55
C LEU A 8 6.33 30.23 -27.30
N LEU A 9 7.31 31.10 -27.09
CA LEU A 9 8.68 30.73 -26.67
C LEU A 9 8.69 30.45 -25.16
N ILE A 10 9.09 29.24 -24.79
CA ILE A 10 9.31 28.80 -23.42
C ILE A 10 10.71 29.24 -23.00
N GLY A 11 10.80 30.17 -22.05
CA GLY A 11 12.06 30.57 -21.42
C GLY A 11 12.44 29.62 -20.28
N CYS A 12 13.52 28.86 -20.47
CA CYS A 12 14.13 28.05 -19.41
C CYS A 12 15.00 28.95 -18.50
N GLY A 13 14.43 29.47 -17.41
CA GLY A 13 15.18 30.12 -16.34
C GLY A 13 15.67 29.10 -15.31
N GLY A 14 16.89 28.59 -15.48
CA GLY A 14 17.56 27.74 -14.50
C GLY A 14 18.27 28.57 -13.43
N SER A 15 17.73 28.61 -12.21
CA SER A 15 18.40 29.18 -11.04
C SER A 15 19.05 28.05 -10.24
N THR A 16 20.37 27.96 -10.27
CA THR A 16 21.14 27.05 -9.42
C THR A 16 21.10 27.53 -7.97
N PRO A 17 20.64 26.70 -7.01
CA PRO A 17 20.68 27.07 -5.59
C PRO A 17 22.13 27.09 -5.08
N PRO A 18 22.47 28.00 -4.16
CA PRO A 18 23.79 28.07 -3.55
C PRO A 18 24.08 26.83 -2.69
N PRO A 19 25.37 26.45 -2.54
CA PRO A 19 25.77 25.34 -1.68
C PRO A 19 25.40 25.62 -0.22
N GLN A 20 24.58 24.74 0.35
CA GLN A 20 24.21 24.78 1.76
C GLN A 20 25.33 24.17 2.60
N THR A 21 25.80 24.91 3.61
CA THR A 21 26.71 24.40 4.63
C THR A 21 25.98 23.37 5.49
N PRO A 22 26.61 22.22 5.80
CA PRO A 22 26.01 21.23 6.68
C PRO A 22 25.85 21.80 8.10
N PRO A 23 24.73 21.52 8.79
CA PRO A 23 24.54 21.93 10.17
C PRO A 23 25.53 21.24 11.11
N PRO A 24 25.85 21.86 12.27
CA PRO A 24 26.74 21.27 13.26
C PRO A 24 26.18 19.94 13.78
N SER A 25 27.06 18.93 13.81
CA SER A 25 26.77 17.60 14.33
C SER A 25 26.66 17.65 15.85
N ASN A 26 25.42 17.60 16.36
CA ASN A 26 25.18 17.38 17.78
C ASN A 26 25.41 15.90 18.09
N ALA A 27 26.58 15.60 18.66
CA ALA A 27 26.83 14.31 19.28
C ALA A 27 25.79 14.04 20.36
N LEU A 28 25.04 12.93 20.22
CA LEU A 28 24.09 12.46 21.22
C LEU A 28 24.84 11.88 22.44
N PRO A 29 24.30 12.03 23.67
CA PRO A 29 24.82 11.37 24.84
C PRO A 29 24.63 9.85 24.75
N THR A 30 25.74 9.14 24.93
CA THR A 30 25.82 7.68 25.07
C THR A 30 25.13 7.25 26.36
N GLY A 31 23.93 6.69 26.29
CA GLY A 31 23.24 6.26 27.51
C GLY A 31 21.81 5.74 27.41
N GLN A 32 21.25 5.52 26.22
CA GLN A 32 19.97 4.81 26.08
C GLN A 32 20.20 3.46 25.41
N GLN A 33 19.98 2.41 26.21
CA GLN A 33 19.81 1.04 25.76
C GLN A 33 18.80 1.02 24.59
N PRO A 34 19.08 0.34 23.47
CA PRO A 34 18.15 0.30 22.35
C PRO A 34 16.79 -0.19 22.83
N PRO A 35 15.67 0.48 22.51
CA PRO A 35 14.36 -0.12 22.75
C PRO A 35 14.34 -1.49 22.07
N THR A 36 13.93 -2.50 22.85
CA THR A 36 13.65 -3.85 22.37
C THR A 36 12.85 -3.74 21.08
N GLN A 37 13.38 -4.33 20.00
CA GLN A 37 12.90 -4.29 18.62
C GLN A 37 11.40 -3.97 18.51
N THR A 38 11.10 -2.72 18.14
CA THR A 38 9.79 -2.31 17.67
C THR A 38 9.44 -3.18 16.45
N THR A 39 8.61 -4.19 16.68
CA THR A 39 7.51 -4.61 15.80
C THR A 39 7.79 -4.42 14.32
N ALA A 40 8.40 -5.42 13.68
CA ALA A 40 8.27 -5.58 12.24
C ALA A 40 6.77 -5.74 11.92
N THR A 41 6.11 -4.65 11.55
CA THR A 41 4.72 -4.66 11.07
C THR A 41 4.71 -5.32 9.70
N GLY A 42 4.26 -6.56 9.63
CA GLY A 42 4.10 -7.29 8.37
C GLY A 42 4.33 -8.78 8.52
N LEU A 43 3.74 -9.54 7.61
CA LEU A 43 4.10 -10.95 7.43
C LEU A 43 5.50 -11.05 6.80
N THR A 44 6.25 -12.06 7.23
CA THR A 44 7.53 -12.44 6.63
C THR A 44 7.33 -13.55 5.59
N GLN A 45 8.27 -13.74 4.67
CA GLN A 45 8.12 -14.70 3.56
C GLN A 45 8.05 -16.18 4.00
N ASP A 46 8.43 -16.50 5.23
CA ASP A 46 8.33 -17.86 5.79
C ASP A 46 6.88 -18.37 5.86
N VAL A 47 5.89 -17.48 5.97
CA VAL A 47 4.46 -17.87 5.93
C VAL A 47 4.09 -18.50 4.59
N CYS A 48 4.81 -18.17 3.53
CA CYS A 48 4.57 -18.66 2.18
C CYS A 48 4.99 -20.11 1.98
N ALA A 49 5.84 -20.67 2.85
CA ALA A 49 6.26 -22.07 2.79
C ALA A 49 5.07 -23.04 2.94
N GLN A 50 3.93 -22.55 3.43
CA GLN A 50 2.70 -23.31 3.61
C GLN A 50 1.81 -23.37 2.36
N LYS A 51 2.19 -22.72 1.25
CA LYS A 51 1.44 -22.80 -0.01
C LYS A 51 1.41 -24.26 -0.50
N LYS A 52 0.22 -24.86 -0.47
CA LYS A 52 -0.01 -26.23 -0.98
C LYS A 52 0.08 -26.32 -2.51
N ASN A 53 -0.10 -25.19 -3.19
CA ASN A 53 -0.05 -25.01 -4.64
C ASN A 53 0.36 -23.57 -4.95
N ASP A 54 0.96 -23.34 -6.12
CA ASP A 54 1.53 -22.03 -6.50
C ASP A 54 0.51 -20.87 -6.46
N PHE A 55 -0.78 -21.19 -6.56
CA PHE A 55 -1.88 -20.22 -6.72
C PHE A 55 -2.96 -20.29 -5.63
N GLY A 56 -2.79 -21.09 -4.58
CA GLY A 56 -3.78 -21.20 -3.51
C GLY A 56 -3.60 -20.19 -2.37
N PRO A 57 -4.58 -20.14 -1.45
CA PRO A 57 -4.47 -19.31 -0.27
C PRO A 57 -3.31 -19.80 0.62
N VAL A 58 -2.62 -18.83 1.20
CA VAL A 58 -1.72 -19.00 2.33
C VAL A 58 -2.59 -19.03 3.58
N GLU A 59 -2.57 -20.15 4.30
CA GLU A 59 -3.21 -20.24 5.60
C GLU A 59 -2.27 -19.64 6.66
N LEU A 60 -2.73 -18.59 7.31
CA LEU A 60 -2.04 -17.92 8.39
C LEU A 60 -2.48 -18.49 9.73
N ARG A 61 -1.58 -18.53 10.70
CA ARG A 61 -1.95 -18.74 12.11
C ARG A 61 -2.73 -17.54 12.65
N GLU A 62 -3.47 -17.73 13.74
CA GLU A 62 -4.27 -16.66 14.36
C GLU A 62 -3.43 -15.43 14.73
N ASP A 63 -2.22 -15.62 15.28
CA ASP A 63 -1.28 -14.55 15.63
C ASP A 63 -0.76 -13.78 14.40
N GLN A 64 -0.72 -14.45 13.24
CA GLN A 64 -0.25 -13.87 11.98
C GLN A 64 -1.32 -13.05 11.26
N VAL A 65 -2.61 -13.35 11.46
CA VAL A 65 -3.71 -12.61 10.82
C VAL A 65 -3.66 -11.11 11.14
N ALA A 66 -3.27 -10.75 12.37
CA ALA A 66 -3.13 -9.37 12.82
C ALA A 66 -1.91 -8.65 12.20
N LEU A 67 -0.94 -9.42 11.69
CA LEU A 67 0.27 -8.88 11.05
C LEU A 67 0.06 -8.57 9.55
N ARG A 68 -1.09 -8.94 8.98
CA ARG A 68 -1.42 -8.65 7.59
C ARG A 68 -1.35 -7.16 7.31
N ARG A 69 -0.71 -6.79 6.20
CA ARG A 69 -0.67 -5.41 5.74
C ARG A 69 -2.09 -4.89 5.47
N GLY A 70 -2.39 -3.72 6.01
CA GLY A 70 -3.72 -3.10 5.91
C GLY A 70 -4.65 -3.41 7.08
N THR A 71 -4.27 -4.30 8.00
CA THR A 71 -4.99 -4.50 9.26
C THR A 71 -4.95 -3.21 10.09
N GLY A 72 -6.11 -2.77 10.57
CA GLY A 72 -6.23 -1.56 11.39
C GLY A 72 -6.15 -0.23 10.64
N VAL A 73 -5.92 -0.25 9.32
CA VAL A 73 -5.98 0.95 8.49
C VAL A 73 -7.43 1.44 8.41
N GLN A 74 -7.65 2.71 8.79
CA GLN A 74 -8.98 3.31 8.77
C GLN A 74 -9.16 4.26 7.58
N ARG A 75 -8.12 5.00 7.17
CA ARG A 75 -8.19 5.92 6.03
C ARG A 75 -7.31 5.46 4.89
N LEU A 76 -7.77 5.64 3.65
CA LEU A 76 -7.01 5.34 2.44
C LEU A 76 -5.70 6.11 2.35
N SER A 77 -5.62 7.30 2.96
CA SER A 77 -4.40 8.11 3.03
C SER A 77 -3.35 7.59 4.01
N ASP A 78 -3.71 6.72 4.95
CA ASP A 78 -2.81 6.27 6.02
C ASP A 78 -1.84 5.18 5.55
N LEU A 79 -2.14 4.51 4.43
CA LEU A 79 -1.29 3.46 3.88
C LEU A 79 -1.29 3.47 2.35
N ALA A 80 -0.14 3.82 1.77
CA ALA A 80 0.10 3.58 0.35
C ALA A 80 0.27 2.07 0.10
N SER A 81 -0.64 1.47 -0.67
CA SER A 81 -0.47 0.11 -1.19
C SER A 81 0.24 0.16 -2.54
N THR A 82 1.08 -0.83 -2.83
CA THR A 82 1.68 -1.05 -4.15
C THR A 82 1.52 -2.51 -4.54
N ARG A 83 1.90 -2.89 -5.76
CA ARG A 83 1.94 -4.30 -6.15
C ARG A 83 2.83 -5.14 -5.23
N GLU A 84 3.99 -4.61 -4.83
CA GLU A 84 4.97 -5.29 -3.98
C GLU A 84 4.54 -5.29 -2.50
N ALA A 85 3.74 -4.31 -2.08
CA ALA A 85 3.23 -4.19 -0.72
C ALA A 85 1.71 -3.93 -0.72
N PRO A 86 0.90 -4.92 -1.15
CA PRO A 86 -0.54 -4.78 -1.27
C PRO A 86 -1.23 -4.90 0.10
N ILE A 87 -2.49 -4.50 0.17
CA ILE A 87 -3.37 -4.83 1.30
C ILE A 87 -3.61 -6.34 1.27
N GLU A 88 -3.32 -7.01 2.37
CA GLU A 88 -3.45 -8.45 2.51
C GLU A 88 -4.80 -8.80 3.14
N VAL A 89 -5.64 -9.49 2.37
CA VAL A 89 -6.99 -9.90 2.78
C VAL A 89 -7.23 -11.37 2.43
N CYS A 90 -8.35 -11.92 2.88
CA CYS A 90 -8.76 -13.28 2.56
C CYS A 90 -9.92 -13.27 1.59
N ASN A 91 -9.69 -13.79 0.39
CA ASN A 91 -10.67 -14.03 -0.66
C ASN A 91 -11.34 -12.72 -1.17
N PRO A 92 -12.18 -12.80 -2.23
CA PRO A 92 -12.90 -11.61 -2.71
C PRO A 92 -13.83 -10.99 -1.67
N ALA A 93 -14.29 -11.76 -0.68
CA ALA A 93 -15.10 -11.24 0.42
C ALA A 93 -14.30 -10.28 1.31
N GLY A 94 -13.07 -10.64 1.70
CA GLY A 94 -12.21 -9.78 2.50
C GLY A 94 -11.79 -8.51 1.77
N GLN A 95 -11.62 -8.56 0.43
CA GLN A 95 -11.40 -7.34 -0.37
C GLN A 95 -12.57 -6.35 -0.22
N ARG A 96 -13.80 -6.83 -0.40
CA ARG A 96 -15.01 -5.99 -0.27
C ARG A 96 -15.18 -5.45 1.13
N GLU A 97 -14.99 -6.30 2.14
CA GLU A 97 -15.07 -5.91 3.54
C GLU A 97 -14.11 -4.74 3.84
N TRP A 98 -12.83 -4.89 3.49
CA TRP A 98 -11.82 -3.85 3.69
C TRP A 98 -12.19 -2.55 2.97
N LEU A 99 -12.59 -2.62 1.70
CA LEU A 99 -12.98 -1.45 0.91
C LEU A 99 -14.21 -0.71 1.48
N THR A 100 -15.15 -1.41 2.11
CA THR A 100 -16.31 -0.79 2.76
C THR A 100 -16.01 -0.23 4.16
N ALA A 101 -14.98 -0.77 4.83
CA ALA A 101 -14.59 -0.34 6.17
C ALA A 101 -13.84 1.00 6.15
N VAL A 102 -12.92 1.18 5.20
CA VAL A 102 -12.07 2.38 5.11
C VAL A 102 -12.85 3.65 4.78
N THR A 103 -12.23 4.81 5.04
CA THR A 103 -12.71 6.14 4.70
C THR A 103 -11.70 6.90 3.84
N CYS A 104 -12.17 7.96 3.19
CA CYS A 104 -11.34 8.96 2.51
C CYS A 104 -10.54 9.79 3.54
N ALA A 105 -9.65 10.66 3.09
CA ALA A 105 -8.80 11.46 3.98
C ALA A 105 -9.61 12.38 4.92
N GLY A 106 -10.73 12.92 4.42
CA GLY A 106 -11.66 13.76 5.19
C GLY A 106 -12.59 12.98 6.13
N GLY A 107 -12.55 11.65 6.11
CA GLY A 107 -13.41 10.78 6.93
C GLY A 107 -14.72 10.35 6.25
N GLU A 108 -15.01 10.86 5.05
CA GLU A 108 -16.17 10.43 4.25
C GLU A 108 -16.00 9.00 3.74
N LYS A 109 -17.11 8.38 3.34
CA LYS A 109 -17.07 7.09 2.65
C LYS A 109 -16.61 7.27 1.20
N PRO A 110 -15.87 6.29 0.65
CA PRO A 110 -15.60 6.26 -0.78
C PRO A 110 -16.89 6.36 -1.60
N THR A 111 -16.87 7.14 -2.69
CA THR A 111 -18.01 7.29 -3.61
C THR A 111 -18.19 6.08 -4.51
N GLY A 112 -17.14 5.26 -4.64
CA GLY A 112 -17.17 3.98 -5.34
C GLY A 112 -15.81 3.28 -5.28
N ALA A 113 -15.81 1.97 -5.51
CA ALA A 113 -14.60 1.16 -5.67
C ALA A 113 -14.79 0.22 -6.86
N GLN A 114 -13.95 0.36 -7.87
CA GLN A 114 -13.99 -0.45 -9.08
C GLN A 114 -12.70 -1.25 -9.23
N ARG A 115 -12.82 -2.56 -9.44
CA ARG A 115 -11.66 -3.39 -9.78
C ARG A 115 -11.23 -3.08 -11.23
N SER A 116 -9.99 -2.65 -11.41
CA SER A 116 -9.38 -2.42 -12.72
C SER A 116 -8.85 -3.69 -13.37
N GLY A 117 -8.51 -4.70 -12.58
CA GLY A 117 -7.97 -5.97 -13.05
C GLY A 117 -6.85 -6.48 -12.15
N SER A 118 -6.11 -7.46 -12.65
CA SER A 118 -4.94 -8.01 -11.97
C SER A 118 -3.66 -7.41 -12.55
N VAL A 119 -2.69 -7.08 -11.68
CA VAL A 119 -1.41 -6.43 -12.04
C VAL A 119 -0.20 -7.38 -11.95
N GLY A 120 -0.48 -8.69 -11.92
CA GLY A 120 0.51 -9.75 -11.87
C GLY A 120 0.95 -10.14 -10.46
N PRO A 121 2.00 -10.99 -10.36
CA PRO A 121 2.55 -11.43 -9.08
C PRO A 121 3.10 -10.28 -8.23
N GLY A 122 2.87 -10.34 -6.92
CA GLY A 122 3.34 -9.35 -5.95
C GLY A 122 3.10 -9.78 -4.50
N GLY A 123 3.23 -8.83 -3.58
CA GLY A 123 3.06 -9.06 -2.14
C GLY A 123 4.05 -10.05 -1.51
N THR A 124 3.74 -10.45 -0.28
CA THR A 124 4.61 -11.26 0.57
C THR A 124 4.92 -12.63 -0.05
N CYS A 125 3.92 -13.26 -0.70
CA CYS A 125 4.03 -14.61 -1.24
C CYS A 125 3.97 -14.71 -2.76
N GLY A 126 4.22 -13.60 -3.48
CA GLY A 126 4.21 -13.58 -4.95
C GLY A 126 2.85 -13.94 -5.57
N SER A 127 1.76 -13.72 -4.84
CA SER A 127 0.41 -14.02 -5.32
C SER A 127 -0.06 -12.99 -6.34
N ILE A 128 -1.11 -13.31 -7.10
CA ILE A 128 -1.71 -12.34 -8.03
C ILE A 128 -2.35 -11.20 -7.24
N VAL A 129 -1.95 -9.97 -7.57
CA VAL A 129 -2.46 -8.75 -6.95
C VAL A 129 -3.51 -8.10 -7.84
N ASP A 130 -4.60 -7.66 -7.22
CA ASP A 130 -5.66 -6.89 -7.88
C ASP A 130 -5.48 -5.39 -7.66
N LEU A 131 -5.81 -4.59 -8.67
CA LEU A 131 -5.88 -3.14 -8.58
C LEU A 131 -7.34 -2.69 -8.52
N TYR A 132 -7.64 -1.84 -7.54
CA TYR A 132 -8.89 -1.12 -7.40
C TYR A 132 -8.67 0.38 -7.55
N MET A 133 -9.57 1.04 -8.30
CA MET A 133 -9.70 2.50 -8.31
C MET A 133 -10.80 2.87 -7.32
N VAL A 134 -10.42 3.60 -6.28
CA VAL A 134 -11.32 4.01 -5.21
C VAL A 134 -11.55 5.51 -5.28
N GLY A 135 -12.79 5.91 -5.53
CA GLY A 135 -13.18 7.32 -5.65
C GLY A 135 -13.41 7.94 -4.28
N CYS A 136 -12.79 9.10 -4.05
CA CYS A 136 -13.01 9.96 -2.90
C CYS A 136 -13.24 11.42 -3.34
N PRO A 137 -13.86 12.28 -2.52
CA PRO A 137 -14.08 13.68 -2.87
C PRO A 137 -12.79 14.43 -3.23
N GLU A 138 -11.69 14.12 -2.55
CA GLU A 138 -10.40 14.78 -2.73
C GLU A 138 -9.59 14.26 -3.92
N LYS A 139 -9.71 12.97 -4.27
CA LYS A 139 -9.03 12.34 -5.41
C LYS A 139 -9.49 10.89 -5.63
N GLN A 140 -8.93 10.26 -6.66
CA GLN A 140 -8.97 8.81 -6.84
C GLN A 140 -7.72 8.15 -6.26
N TYR A 141 -7.91 7.04 -5.55
CA TYR A 141 -6.83 6.22 -4.96
C TYR A 141 -6.67 4.93 -5.76
N GLU A 142 -5.42 4.55 -5.99
CA GLU A 142 -5.05 3.19 -6.43
C GLU A 142 -4.85 2.31 -5.20
N VAL A 143 -5.62 1.24 -5.09
CA VAL A 143 -5.54 0.27 -3.99
C VAL A 143 -5.18 -1.10 -4.54
N PHE A 144 -4.02 -1.60 -4.15
CA PHE A 144 -3.50 -2.91 -4.53
C PHE A 144 -3.85 -3.91 -3.44
N MET A 145 -4.46 -5.04 -3.79
CA MET A 145 -4.94 -6.04 -2.82
C MET A 145 -4.50 -7.46 -3.20
N ASP A 146 -3.90 -8.17 -2.23
CA ASP A 146 -3.60 -9.60 -2.29
C ASP A 146 -4.67 -10.33 -1.48
N MET A 147 -5.46 -11.18 -2.15
CA MET A 147 -6.58 -11.91 -1.53
C MET A 147 -6.21 -13.31 -1.02
N TYR A 148 -4.93 -13.68 -1.05
CA TYR A 148 -4.51 -15.05 -0.74
C TYR A 148 -4.01 -15.20 0.70
N MET A 149 -4.22 -14.22 1.58
CA MET A 149 -3.73 -14.23 2.97
C MET A 149 -4.88 -14.50 3.95
N CYS A 150 -5.12 -15.79 4.22
CA CYS A 150 -6.33 -16.26 4.88
C CYS A 150 -6.11 -16.73 6.33
N PRO A 151 -7.06 -16.45 7.25
CA PRO A 151 -7.08 -17.08 8.57
C PRO A 151 -7.20 -18.62 8.48
N PRO A 152 -6.93 -19.34 9.58
CA PRO A 152 -7.06 -20.79 9.64
C PRO A 152 -8.45 -21.28 9.18
N GLY A 153 -8.49 -22.26 8.28
CA GLY A 153 -9.76 -22.85 7.80
C GLY A 153 -10.64 -21.90 6.97
N LYS A 154 -10.08 -20.80 6.45
CA LYS A 154 -10.77 -19.86 5.54
C LYS A 154 -10.21 -19.87 4.12
N GLY A 155 -9.10 -20.59 3.88
CA GLY A 155 -8.68 -20.96 2.53
C GLY A 155 -9.61 -22.04 1.98
N PHE A 156 -10.05 -21.88 0.74
CA PHE A 156 -11.00 -22.79 0.08
C PHE A 156 -10.55 -24.25 0.02
#